data_AF-N8YVY2-F1
#
_entry.id   AF-N8YVY2-F1
#
_cell.length_a   1.000
_cell.length_b   1.000
_cell.length_c   1.000
_cell.angle_alpha   90.00
_cell.angle_beta   90.00
_cell.angle_gamma   90.00
#
_symmetry.space_group_name_H-M   'P 1'
#
loop_
_entity.id
_entity.type
_entity.pdbx_description
1 polymer ?
#
loop_
_entity_poly.entity_id
_entity_poly.type
_entity_poly.pdbx_seq_one_letter_code
_entity_poly.pdbx_strand_id
1 'polypeptide(L)'
;MKPPIVFLIPEHFIGPVFVVFDQDDGQDLKTDPLGVSLTVPESGLIKVKSSKSEVLTRGMNYDKRNVYWMTITKEGRRINMPYFGGGGHDYDKEVNWSWYIDTNNQAKQIIFDPKLYPKTNDPDSYFLTKEQAKLKTVYYWDTSRADVWKKPLELEAFNADYNNESRQQGETFTSMSFSVFYPNMNSENIDASDIRGDMSLNELEKKLIEITPLKHQYLKEYLEKKIKD
;
A
#
# COMPACT_ATOMS: atom_id res chain seq x y z
N MET A 1 4.43 22.48 -1.86
CA MET A 1 4.26 21.01 -1.71
C MET A 1 5.58 20.43 -1.26
N LYS A 2 5.54 19.39 -0.43
CA LYS A 2 6.76 18.66 -0.05
C LYS A 2 7.32 17.89 -1.23
N PRO A 3 8.61 17.52 -1.21
CA PRO A 3 9.17 16.61 -2.19
C PRO A 3 8.34 15.32 -2.30
N PRO A 4 8.17 14.76 -3.50
CA PRO A 4 7.72 13.39 -3.69
C PRO A 4 8.48 12.37 -2.84
N ILE A 5 7.76 11.38 -2.31
CA ILE A 5 8.32 10.19 -1.68
C ILE A 5 8.08 9.04 -2.64
N VAL A 6 9.15 8.34 -2.97
CA VAL A 6 9.15 7.19 -3.84
C VAL A 6 9.37 5.94 -3.01
N PHE A 7 8.36 5.08 -2.95
CA PHE A 7 8.51 3.74 -2.42
C PHE A 7 9.14 2.84 -3.49
N LEU A 8 10.37 2.41 -3.22
CA LEU A 8 11.15 1.53 -4.06
C LEU A 8 10.86 0.07 -3.68
N ILE A 9 10.03 -0.58 -4.49
CA ILE A 9 9.51 -1.93 -4.27
C ILE A 9 10.38 -2.94 -5.02
N PRO A 10 11.00 -3.92 -4.35
CA PRO A 10 11.74 -4.97 -5.04
C PRO A 10 10.88 -5.74 -6.07
N GLU A 11 11.47 -6.14 -7.19
CA GLU A 11 10.78 -6.87 -8.27
C GLU A 11 10.09 -8.16 -7.83
N HIS A 12 10.55 -8.80 -6.75
CA HIS A 12 9.94 -10.02 -6.21
C HIS A 12 9.02 -9.76 -5.01
N PHE A 13 8.90 -8.52 -4.54
CA PHE A 13 8.02 -8.22 -3.42
C PHE A 13 6.56 -8.32 -3.85
N ILE A 14 5.75 -9.05 -3.09
CA ILE A 14 4.28 -8.96 -3.07
C ILE A 14 3.84 -8.91 -1.60
N GLY A 15 2.60 -8.52 -1.33
CA GLY A 15 2.05 -8.52 0.02
C GLY A 15 1.95 -7.13 0.65
N PRO A 16 1.81 -7.08 1.98
CA PRO A 16 1.44 -5.88 2.68
C PRO A 16 2.67 -5.04 2.99
N VAL A 17 2.53 -3.72 2.86
CA VAL A 17 3.53 -2.74 3.27
C VAL A 17 2.97 -1.87 4.37
N PHE A 18 3.71 -1.76 5.46
CA PHE A 18 3.43 -0.84 6.56
C PHE A 18 4.58 0.14 6.67
N VAL A 19 4.26 1.43 6.77
CA VAL A 19 5.23 2.51 6.99
C VAL A 19 4.95 3.09 8.35
N VAL A 20 5.93 3.04 9.24
CA VAL A 20 5.85 3.54 10.62
C VAL A 20 6.86 4.68 10.77
N PHE A 21 6.40 5.86 11.12
CA PHE A 21 7.21 7.08 11.24
C PHE A 21 7.76 7.25 12.67
N ASP A 22 8.71 8.17 12.83
CA ASP A 22 9.34 8.50 14.12
C ASP A 22 10.02 7.28 14.79
N GLN A 23 10.80 6.52 14.02
CA GLN A 23 11.53 5.32 14.46
C GLN A 23 13.04 5.55 14.43
N ASP A 24 13.70 5.54 15.59
CA ASP A 24 15.14 5.79 15.72
C ASP A 24 16.01 4.78 14.94
N ASP A 25 15.56 3.53 14.87
CA ASP A 25 16.15 2.43 14.10
C ASP A 25 15.71 2.41 12.62
N GLY A 26 14.92 3.40 12.20
CA GLY A 26 14.35 3.50 10.86
C GLY A 26 15.35 3.91 9.78
N GLN A 27 14.92 3.79 8.52
CA GLN A 27 15.68 4.31 7.39
C GLN A 27 15.60 5.83 7.31
N ASP A 28 16.73 6.44 6.95
CA ASP A 28 16.80 7.82 6.50
C ASP A 28 16.19 7.98 5.10
N LEU A 29 15.58 9.15 4.84
CA LEU A 29 15.13 9.51 3.50
C LEU A 29 16.35 9.65 2.57
N LYS A 30 16.39 8.88 1.49
CA LYS A 30 17.46 8.97 0.50
C LYS A 30 17.05 9.90 -0.63
N THR A 31 17.98 10.72 -1.12
CA THR A 31 17.74 11.55 -2.31
C THR A 31 17.37 10.67 -3.50
N ASP A 32 16.34 11.09 -4.24
CA ASP A 32 15.84 10.39 -5.42
C ASP A 32 15.61 11.39 -6.56
N PRO A 33 15.82 11.03 -7.84
CA PRO A 33 15.52 11.92 -8.97
C PRO A 33 14.10 12.49 -8.98
N LEU A 34 13.13 11.81 -8.38
CA LEU A 34 11.75 12.31 -8.26
C LEU A 34 11.52 13.11 -6.96
N GLY A 35 12.42 13.03 -5.98
CA GLY A 35 12.31 13.69 -4.68
C GLY A 35 13.15 12.99 -3.60
N VAL A 36 12.49 12.22 -2.75
CA VAL A 36 13.11 11.33 -1.75
C VAL A 36 12.59 9.91 -1.91
N SER A 37 13.32 8.93 -1.41
CA SER A 37 12.94 7.52 -1.53
C SER A 37 13.08 6.75 -0.22
N LEU A 38 12.25 5.71 -0.13
CA LEU A 38 12.21 4.71 0.93
C LEU A 38 12.22 3.33 0.25
N THR A 39 13.10 2.43 0.68
CA THR A 39 13.13 1.07 0.14
C THR A 39 12.17 0.19 0.94
N VAL A 40 11.41 -0.65 0.23
CA VAL A 40 10.54 -1.65 0.86
C VAL A 40 11.37 -2.89 1.17
N PRO A 41 11.55 -3.27 2.44
CA PRO A 41 12.23 -4.51 2.80
C PRO A 41 11.36 -5.73 2.51
N GLU A 42 11.96 -6.92 2.51
CA GLU A 42 11.26 -8.19 2.24
C GLU A 42 10.09 -8.44 3.21
N SER A 43 10.23 -8.01 4.47
CA SER A 43 9.16 -8.07 5.45
C SER A 43 7.93 -7.25 5.04
N GLY A 44 8.14 -6.12 4.34
CA GLY A 44 7.11 -5.11 4.08
C GLY A 44 6.99 -4.06 5.19
N LEU A 45 7.80 -4.15 6.27
CA LEU A 45 7.81 -3.13 7.32
C LEU A 45 8.86 -2.06 7.07
N ILE A 46 8.42 -0.86 6.75
CA ILE A 46 9.25 0.32 6.63
C ILE A 46 9.20 1.11 7.94
N LYS A 47 10.31 1.16 8.67
CA LYS A 47 10.51 2.10 9.79
C LYS A 47 11.18 3.36 9.26
N VAL A 48 10.69 4.55 9.59
CA VAL A 48 11.21 5.84 9.08
C VAL A 48 11.60 6.72 10.26
N LYS A 49 12.81 7.30 10.21
CA LYS A 49 13.28 8.21 11.27
C LYS A 49 12.51 9.52 11.33
N SER A 50 12.22 10.12 10.18
CA SER A 50 11.49 11.37 10.07
C SER A 50 10.02 11.21 10.47
N SER A 51 9.42 12.30 10.95
CA SER A 51 8.02 12.30 11.34
C SER A 51 7.09 12.24 10.14
N LYS A 52 5.88 11.72 10.35
CA LYS A 52 4.83 11.73 9.31
C LYS A 52 4.57 13.14 8.79
N SER A 53 4.60 14.13 9.69
CA SER A 53 4.33 15.53 9.39
C SER A 53 5.50 16.26 8.72
N GLU A 54 6.69 15.67 8.65
CA GLU A 54 7.81 16.13 7.83
C GLU A 54 7.75 15.50 6.45
N VAL A 55 7.33 14.23 6.37
CA VAL A 55 7.35 13.42 5.16
C VAL A 55 6.11 13.67 4.27
N LEU A 56 4.90 13.53 4.81
CA LEU A 56 3.65 13.52 4.03
C LEU A 56 3.00 14.90 3.93
N THR A 57 2.47 15.26 2.76
CA THR A 57 1.70 16.51 2.58
C THR A 57 0.35 16.40 3.32
N ARG A 58 -0.06 17.44 4.05
CA ARG A 58 -1.33 17.44 4.79
C ARG A 58 -2.51 17.45 3.80
N GLY A 59 -3.55 16.65 4.07
CA GLY A 59 -4.74 16.58 3.23
C GLY A 59 -4.47 15.88 1.90
N MET A 60 -3.86 14.69 1.96
CA MET A 60 -3.55 13.85 0.80
C MET A 60 -4.83 13.40 0.09
N ASN A 61 -5.37 14.27 -0.75
CA ASN A 61 -6.26 13.91 -1.82
C ASN A 61 -5.43 13.70 -3.10
N TYR A 62 -6.09 13.22 -4.14
CA TYR A 62 -5.44 12.71 -5.33
C TYR A 62 -4.57 13.72 -6.11
N ASP A 63 -4.95 15.00 -6.10
CA ASP A 63 -4.22 16.10 -6.74
C ASP A 63 -3.12 16.72 -5.86
N LYS A 64 -3.06 16.36 -4.57
CA LYS A 64 -2.10 16.92 -3.60
C LYS A 64 -1.21 15.89 -2.93
N ARG A 65 -1.26 14.63 -3.35
CA ARG A 65 -0.36 13.59 -2.83
C ARG A 65 1.07 13.82 -3.31
N ASN A 66 2.03 13.53 -2.43
CA ASN A 66 3.45 13.49 -2.74
C ASN A 66 4.00 12.06 -2.65
N VAL A 67 3.23 11.04 -3.04
CA VAL A 67 3.62 9.62 -2.90
C VAL A 67 3.58 8.90 -4.24
N TYR A 68 4.62 8.13 -4.52
CA TYR A 68 4.84 7.36 -5.74
C TYR A 68 5.37 5.98 -5.41
N TRP A 69 5.08 5.02 -6.29
CA TRP A 69 5.53 3.64 -6.15
C TRP A 69 6.24 3.20 -7.43
N MET A 70 7.42 2.63 -7.26
CA MET A 70 8.21 2.12 -8.38
C MET A 70 8.73 0.73 -8.05
N THR A 71 8.58 -0.20 -8.98
CA THR A 71 9.32 -1.45 -8.94
C THR A 71 10.78 -1.18 -9.30
N ILE A 72 11.70 -1.76 -8.54
CA ILE A 72 13.14 -1.78 -8.81
C ILE A 72 13.57 -3.20 -9.15
N THR A 73 14.13 -3.37 -10.35
CA THR A 73 14.67 -4.66 -10.80
C THR A 73 16.04 -4.92 -10.19
N LYS A 74 16.52 -6.17 -10.27
CA LYS A 74 17.89 -6.53 -9.82
C LYS A 74 18.98 -5.70 -10.50
N GLU A 75 18.74 -5.27 -11.73
CA GLU A 75 19.64 -4.44 -12.52
C GLU A 75 19.50 -2.94 -12.21
N GLY A 76 18.66 -2.57 -11.24
CA GLY A 76 18.43 -1.18 -10.83
C GLY A 76 17.49 -0.40 -11.75
N ARG A 77 16.83 -1.06 -12.71
CA ARG A 77 15.84 -0.40 -13.58
C ARG A 77 14.59 -0.08 -12.77
N ARG A 78 14.01 1.09 -13.04
CA ARG A 78 12.78 1.56 -12.39
C ARG A 78 11.58 1.39 -13.31
N ILE A 79 10.50 0.86 -12.76
CA ILE A 79 9.23 0.65 -13.48
C ILE A 79 8.12 1.28 -12.65
N ASN A 80 7.43 2.27 -13.21
CA ASN A 80 6.28 2.89 -12.55
C ASN A 80 5.19 1.84 -12.29
N MET A 81 4.68 1.85 -11.05
CA MET A 81 3.60 0.94 -10.68
C MET A 81 2.26 1.65 -10.77
N PRO A 82 1.25 1.02 -11.38
CA PRO A 82 -0.12 1.48 -11.23
C PRO A 82 -0.51 1.48 -9.76
N TYR A 83 -1.27 2.48 -9.37
CA TYR A 83 -1.97 2.52 -8.08
C TYR A 83 -3.45 2.35 -8.35
N PHE A 84 -4.12 1.51 -7.59
CA PHE A 84 -5.56 1.28 -7.64
C PHE A 84 -6.12 1.51 -6.24
N GLY A 85 -6.81 2.63 -6.06
CA GLY A 85 -7.31 3.01 -4.74
C GLY A 85 -8.07 4.33 -4.74
N GLY A 86 -8.93 4.48 -3.74
CA GLY A 86 -9.99 5.47 -3.79
C GLY A 86 -11.03 5.14 -4.87
N GLY A 87 -12.11 5.90 -4.86
CA GLY A 87 -13.23 5.68 -5.75
C GLY A 87 -14.46 6.39 -5.23
N GLY A 88 -15.44 6.50 -6.11
CA GLY A 88 -16.71 7.12 -5.78
C GLY A 88 -17.79 6.59 -6.69
N HIS A 89 -19.01 7.00 -6.39
CA HIS A 89 -20.11 6.83 -7.30
C HIS A 89 -20.29 8.16 -8.04
N ASP A 90 -20.24 8.13 -9.37
CA ASP A 90 -20.70 9.24 -10.22
C ASP A 90 -22.22 9.09 -10.33
N TYR A 91 -22.94 9.86 -9.52
CA TYR A 91 -24.41 9.79 -9.41
C TYR A 91 -25.13 10.26 -10.68
N ASP A 92 -24.51 11.14 -11.48
CA ASP A 92 -25.10 11.61 -12.73
C ASP A 92 -25.07 10.52 -13.81
N LYS A 93 -24.02 9.69 -13.79
CA LYS A 93 -23.84 8.59 -14.74
C LYS A 93 -24.28 7.23 -14.18
N GLU A 94 -24.61 7.16 -12.89
CA GLU A 94 -24.91 5.92 -12.15
C GLU A 94 -23.80 4.86 -12.25
N VAL A 95 -22.53 5.30 -12.26
CA VAL A 95 -21.36 4.42 -12.41
C VAL A 95 -20.44 4.55 -11.21
N ASN A 96 -19.91 3.42 -10.76
CA ASN A 96 -18.78 3.48 -9.83
C ASN A 96 -17.54 3.88 -10.61
N TRP A 97 -16.57 4.50 -9.97
CA TRP A 97 -15.27 4.73 -10.58
C TRP A 97 -14.17 4.54 -9.54
N SER A 98 -12.97 4.20 -9.99
CA SER A 98 -11.76 4.16 -9.17
C SER A 98 -10.64 4.94 -9.87
N TRP A 99 -9.73 5.49 -9.08
CA TRP A 99 -8.56 6.17 -9.63
C TRP A 99 -7.49 5.14 -9.97
N TYR A 100 -6.80 5.37 -11.10
CA TYR A 100 -5.52 4.76 -11.37
C TYR A 100 -4.46 5.77 -11.78
N ILE A 101 -3.22 5.49 -11.41
CA ILE A 101 -2.05 6.19 -11.94
C ILE A 101 -1.50 5.37 -13.09
N ASP A 102 -1.36 5.99 -14.26
CA ASP A 102 -0.72 5.32 -15.39
C ASP A 102 0.81 5.38 -15.31
N THR A 103 1.47 4.69 -16.23
CA THR A 103 2.94 4.64 -16.29
C THR A 103 3.59 5.98 -16.62
N ASN A 104 2.82 7.00 -17.05
CA ASN A 104 3.28 8.37 -17.28
C ASN A 104 3.05 9.27 -16.07
N ASN A 105 2.71 8.68 -14.92
CA ASN A 105 2.39 9.41 -13.70
C ASN A 105 1.16 10.32 -13.86
N GLN A 106 0.26 10.00 -14.80
CA GLN A 106 -0.97 10.73 -14.98
C GLN A 106 -2.10 10.08 -14.20
N ALA A 107 -2.86 10.98 -13.62
CA ALA A 107 -4.03 10.70 -12.86
C ALA A 107 -5.22 10.37 -13.79
N LYS A 108 -5.79 9.15 -13.71
CA LYS A 108 -6.90 8.72 -14.58
C LYS A 108 -8.03 8.06 -13.79
N GLN A 109 -9.26 8.21 -14.26
CA GLN A 109 -10.42 7.49 -13.74
C GLN A 109 -10.65 6.23 -14.57
N ILE A 110 -10.88 5.10 -13.90
CA ILE A 110 -11.55 3.94 -14.48
C ILE A 110 -13.01 4.02 -14.06
N ILE A 111 -13.90 4.07 -15.03
CA ILE A 111 -15.35 4.06 -14.83
C ILE A 111 -15.84 2.61 -14.90
N PHE A 112 -16.72 2.22 -14.01
CA PHE A 112 -17.37 0.91 -13.96
C PHE A 112 -18.83 1.06 -14.38
N ASP A 113 -19.09 0.85 -15.66
CA ASP A 113 -20.45 0.73 -16.22
C ASP A 113 -20.69 -0.70 -16.76
N PRO A 114 -21.47 -1.53 -16.07
CA PRO A 114 -21.81 -2.88 -16.53
C PRO A 114 -22.44 -2.93 -17.94
N LYS A 115 -22.97 -1.81 -18.46
CA LYS A 115 -23.56 -1.70 -19.81
C LYS A 115 -22.50 -1.44 -20.89
N LEU A 116 -21.36 -0.83 -20.55
CA LEU A 116 -20.26 -0.53 -21.48
C LEU A 116 -19.27 -1.70 -21.62
N TYR A 117 -19.34 -2.69 -20.73
CA TYR A 117 -18.47 -3.87 -20.75
C TYR A 117 -19.25 -5.10 -21.25
N PRO A 118 -19.01 -5.58 -22.48
CA PRO A 118 -19.72 -6.74 -22.98
C PRO A 118 -19.42 -7.95 -22.09
N LYS A 119 -20.48 -8.68 -21.71
CA LYS A 119 -20.45 -9.96 -21.01
C LYS A 119 -19.74 -11.01 -21.86
N THR A 120 -18.42 -10.96 -21.96
CA THR A 120 -17.62 -12.08 -22.47
C THR A 120 -17.30 -12.98 -21.27
N ASN A 121 -18.13 -13.99 -21.10
CA ASN A 121 -18.06 -15.21 -20.28
C ASN A 121 -16.76 -15.55 -19.50
N ASP A 122 -16.23 -14.66 -18.69
CA ASP A 122 -15.34 -15.04 -17.58
C ASP A 122 -15.89 -14.45 -16.27
N PRO A 123 -16.12 -15.28 -15.24
CA PRO A 123 -16.69 -14.83 -13.99
C PRO A 123 -15.64 -14.05 -13.18
N ASP A 124 -16.06 -12.89 -12.70
CA ASP A 124 -15.47 -12.12 -11.60
C ASP A 124 -14.03 -11.64 -11.78
N SER A 125 -13.84 -10.47 -12.40
CA SER A 125 -12.93 -9.37 -11.98
C SER A 125 -12.36 -8.53 -13.15
N TYR A 126 -12.42 -7.20 -12.99
CA TYR A 126 -11.55 -6.15 -13.59
C TYR A 126 -10.83 -6.45 -14.92
N PHE A 127 -11.32 -5.91 -16.05
CA PHE A 127 -10.58 -5.99 -17.31
C PHE A 127 -9.49 -4.91 -17.42
N LEU A 128 -8.30 -5.21 -16.91
CA LEU A 128 -7.06 -4.50 -17.27
C LEU A 128 -6.65 -4.88 -18.70
N THR A 129 -5.96 -4.01 -19.44
CA THR A 129 -5.32 -4.42 -20.71
C THR A 129 -4.36 -5.59 -20.46
N LYS A 130 -4.05 -6.39 -21.50
CA LYS A 130 -3.11 -7.54 -21.36
C LYS A 130 -1.75 -7.11 -20.80
N GLU A 131 -1.32 -5.90 -21.11
CA GLU A 131 -0.10 -5.28 -20.64
C GLU A 131 -0.24 -4.83 -19.18
N GLN A 132 -1.35 -4.20 -18.80
CA GLN A 132 -1.61 -3.79 -17.41
C GLN A 132 -1.80 -5.00 -16.48
N ALA A 133 -2.40 -6.09 -16.96
CA ALA A 133 -2.53 -7.35 -16.23
C ALA A 133 -1.18 -8.05 -15.96
N LYS A 134 -0.08 -7.54 -16.53
CA LYS A 134 1.29 -8.00 -16.27
C LYS A 134 2.05 -7.08 -15.32
N LEU A 135 1.50 -5.90 -15.00
CA LEU A 135 2.14 -4.93 -14.12
C LEU A 135 1.82 -5.25 -12.66
N LYS A 136 2.81 -5.07 -11.80
CA LYS A 136 2.63 -5.09 -10.36
C LYS A 136 1.92 -3.80 -9.94
N THR A 137 0.85 -3.92 -9.16
CA THR A 137 -0.06 -2.83 -8.81
C THR A 137 -0.07 -2.61 -7.30
N VAL A 138 -0.18 -1.34 -6.90
CA VAL A 138 -0.42 -0.95 -5.51
C VAL A 138 -1.92 -0.85 -5.27
N TYR A 139 -2.42 -1.55 -4.26
CA TYR A 139 -3.83 -1.55 -3.88
C TYR A 139 -4.03 -0.80 -2.59
N TYR A 140 -4.98 0.14 -2.65
CA TYR A 140 -5.41 1.04 -1.59
C TYR A 140 -4.25 1.78 -0.90
N TRP A 141 -4.54 2.93 -0.34
CA TRP A 141 -3.57 3.62 0.50
C TRP A 141 -4.36 4.33 1.56
N ASP A 142 -4.13 3.93 2.80
CA ASP A 142 -4.84 4.47 3.94
C ASP A 142 -3.88 4.69 5.11
N THR A 143 -4.30 5.56 6.02
CA THR A 143 -3.82 5.50 7.41
C THR A 143 -4.09 4.10 7.92
N SER A 144 -3.05 3.43 8.44
CA SER A 144 -3.24 2.05 8.91
C SER A 144 -4.24 2.07 10.07
N ARG A 145 -5.29 1.26 9.98
CA ARG A 145 -6.20 1.00 11.11
C ARG A 145 -5.64 -0.05 12.08
N ALA A 146 -4.43 -0.54 11.83
CA ALA A 146 -3.62 -1.13 12.88
C ALA A 146 -3.07 0.06 13.68
N ASP A 147 -3.59 0.26 14.88
CA ASP A 147 -3.01 1.21 15.82
C ASP A 147 -1.66 0.61 16.26
N VAL A 148 -0.59 0.98 15.54
CA VAL A 148 0.76 0.47 15.80
C VAL A 148 1.38 1.34 16.89
N TRP A 149 1.36 0.84 18.11
CA TRP A 149 1.91 1.55 19.27
C TRP A 149 3.43 1.41 19.32
N LYS A 150 4.13 2.52 19.60
CA LYS A 150 5.60 2.55 19.66
C LYS A 150 6.11 1.70 20.83
N LYS A 151 5.34 1.61 21.93
CA LYS A 151 5.66 0.81 23.12
C LYS A 151 4.45 0.02 23.64
N PRO A 152 4.63 -1.20 24.19
CA PRO A 152 3.55 -1.95 24.84
C PRO A 152 2.83 -1.18 25.96
N LEU A 153 3.57 -0.37 26.73
CA LEU A 153 3.02 0.49 27.78
C LEU A 153 2.08 1.58 27.25
N GLU A 154 2.25 2.02 26.00
CA GLU A 154 1.36 3.00 25.36
C GLU A 154 0.03 2.35 24.95
N LEU A 155 0.04 1.08 24.54
CA LEU A 155 -1.16 0.27 24.29
C LEU A 155 -1.93 -0.01 25.60
N GLU A 156 -1.22 -0.37 26.67
CA GLU A 156 -1.84 -0.57 28.00
C GLU A 156 -2.48 0.72 28.53
N ALA A 157 -1.79 1.85 28.40
CA ALA A 157 -2.32 3.16 28.76
C ALA A 157 -3.55 3.55 27.91
N PHE A 158 -3.52 3.27 26.60
CA PHE A 158 -4.66 3.50 25.71
C PHE A 158 -5.89 2.65 26.08
N ASN A 159 -5.70 1.36 26.33
CA ASN A 159 -6.78 0.46 26.74
C ASN A 159 -7.40 0.85 28.09
N ALA A 160 -6.58 1.38 29.01
CA ALA A 160 -7.06 1.92 30.28
C ALA A 160 -7.88 3.22 30.10
N ASP A 161 -7.53 4.05 29.10
CA ASP A 161 -8.15 5.35 28.84
C ASP A 161 -9.31 5.28 27.82
N TYR A 162 -9.52 4.13 27.14
CA TYR A 162 -10.58 3.93 26.13
C TYR A 162 -12.01 4.16 26.69
N ASN A 163 -12.20 4.01 28.00
CA ASN A 163 -13.47 4.24 28.70
C ASN A 163 -13.56 5.60 29.41
N ASN A 164 -12.60 6.51 29.21
CA ASN A 164 -12.50 7.78 29.93
C ASN A 164 -12.95 8.97 29.06
N GLU A 165 -13.90 9.77 29.55
CA GLU A 165 -14.47 10.93 28.84
C GLU A 165 -13.47 12.11 28.71
N SER A 166 -12.38 12.10 29.47
CA SER A 166 -11.39 13.20 29.57
C SER A 166 -10.04 12.90 28.89
N ARG A 167 -10.12 12.17 27.76
CA ARG A 167 -9.00 11.68 26.97
C ARG A 167 -7.91 12.73 26.69
N GLN A 168 -6.65 12.38 26.97
CA GLN A 168 -5.51 12.91 26.21
C GLN A 168 -5.20 11.89 25.11
N GLN A 169 -5.44 12.24 23.85
CA GLN A 169 -5.16 11.35 22.72
C GLN A 169 -3.67 10.97 22.74
N GLY A 170 -3.35 9.71 23.09
CA GLY A 170 -2.10 9.09 22.69
C GLY A 170 -1.94 9.25 21.16
N GLU A 171 -0.71 9.40 20.68
CA GLU A 171 -0.38 9.65 19.27
C GLU A 171 -1.01 8.59 18.37
N THR A 172 -2.24 8.84 17.96
CA THR A 172 -2.94 8.06 16.94
C THR A 172 -2.32 8.47 15.61
N PHE A 173 -2.12 7.51 14.71
CA PHE A 173 -1.76 7.72 13.29
C PHE A 173 -0.28 7.91 12.90
N THR A 174 0.68 7.24 13.53
CA THR A 174 2.09 7.26 13.06
C THR A 174 2.39 6.24 11.95
N SER A 175 1.38 5.56 11.41
CA SER A 175 1.59 4.60 10.33
C SER A 175 0.60 4.69 9.16
N MET A 176 1.05 4.20 8.01
CA MET A 176 0.26 4.04 6.79
C MET A 176 0.47 2.64 6.24
N SER A 177 -0.50 2.13 5.46
CA SER A 177 -0.36 0.85 4.78
C SER A 177 -0.89 0.87 3.36
N PHE A 178 -0.37 -0.04 2.56
CA PHE A 178 -0.81 -0.36 1.21
C PHE A 178 -0.43 -1.81 0.90
N SER A 179 -1.07 -2.40 -0.12
CA SER A 179 -0.70 -3.73 -0.60
C SER A 179 -0.08 -3.67 -1.98
N VAL A 180 0.76 -4.67 -2.28
CA VAL A 180 1.41 -4.80 -3.58
C VAL A 180 1.14 -6.19 -4.16
N PHE A 181 0.42 -6.26 -5.27
CA PHE A 181 0.10 -7.54 -5.92
C PHE A 181 0.13 -7.44 -7.43
N TYR A 182 0.18 -8.60 -8.07
CA TYR A 182 -0.22 -8.69 -9.47
C TYR A 182 -1.75 -8.81 -9.58
N PRO A 183 -2.36 -8.30 -10.65
CA PRO A 183 -3.78 -8.50 -10.91
C PRO A 183 -4.16 -9.98 -10.95
N ASN A 184 -5.31 -10.32 -10.36
CA ASN A 184 -5.87 -11.68 -10.27
C ASN A 184 -5.02 -12.69 -9.48
N MET A 185 -4.04 -12.21 -8.69
CA MET A 185 -3.30 -13.03 -7.73
C MET A 185 -4.18 -13.29 -6.49
N ASN A 186 -4.06 -14.48 -5.90
CA ASN A 186 -4.64 -14.72 -4.57
C ASN A 186 -3.90 -13.85 -3.54
N SER A 187 -4.63 -13.04 -2.78
CA SER A 187 -4.09 -12.14 -1.77
C SER A 187 -4.53 -12.49 -0.35
N GLU A 188 -5.32 -13.55 -0.17
CA GLU A 188 -5.85 -13.92 1.14
C GLU A 188 -4.72 -14.12 2.16
N ASN A 189 -4.85 -13.52 3.34
CA ASN A 189 -3.88 -13.58 4.45
C ASN A 189 -2.53 -12.89 4.19
N ILE A 190 -2.31 -12.33 3.01
CA ILE A 190 -1.14 -11.50 2.71
C ILE A 190 -1.51 -10.08 2.32
N ASP A 191 -2.79 -9.72 2.42
CA ASP A 191 -3.30 -8.39 2.18
C ASP A 191 -3.21 -7.53 3.46
N ALA A 192 -2.82 -6.26 3.34
CA ALA A 192 -2.69 -5.39 4.51
C ALA A 192 -4.03 -5.17 5.21
N SER A 193 -5.16 -5.29 4.50
CA SER A 193 -6.49 -5.23 5.10
C SER A 193 -6.87 -6.48 5.90
N ASP A 194 -6.13 -7.58 5.79
CA ASP A 194 -6.28 -8.77 6.65
C ASP A 194 -5.48 -8.62 7.97
N ILE A 195 -4.57 -7.65 8.02
CA ILE A 195 -3.77 -7.33 9.21
C ILE A 195 -4.44 -6.17 9.95
N ARG A 196 -5.45 -6.52 10.77
CA ARG A 196 -6.20 -5.58 11.62
C ARG A 196 -5.97 -5.86 13.10
N GLY A 197 -6.31 -4.88 13.93
CA GLY A 197 -6.27 -4.96 15.39
C GLY A 197 -5.10 -4.19 16.00
N ASP A 198 -5.16 -4.01 17.32
CA ASP A 198 -4.12 -3.37 18.10
C ASP A 198 -2.92 -4.31 18.21
N MET A 199 -1.75 -3.84 17.78
CA MET A 199 -0.52 -4.61 17.85
C MET A 199 0.66 -3.67 18.08
N SER A 200 1.60 -4.11 18.90
CA SER A 200 2.90 -3.44 19.01
C SER A 200 3.67 -3.56 17.69
N LEU A 201 4.62 -2.64 17.47
CA LEU A 201 5.52 -2.70 16.30
C LEU A 201 6.23 -4.06 16.17
N ASN A 202 6.65 -4.65 17.28
CA ASN A 202 7.32 -5.95 17.29
C ASN A 202 6.39 -7.09 16.88
N GLU A 203 5.11 -7.04 17.27
CA GLU A 203 4.11 -8.03 16.86
C GLU A 203 3.77 -7.89 15.37
N LEU A 204 3.66 -6.65 14.88
CA LEU A 204 3.50 -6.39 13.45
C LEU A 204 4.70 -6.94 12.66
N GLU A 205 5.92 -6.64 13.09
CA GLU A 205 7.14 -7.11 12.45
C GLU A 205 7.19 -8.65 12.39
N LYS A 206 6.90 -9.33 13.50
CA LYS A 206 6.83 -10.79 13.55
C LYS A 206 5.78 -11.34 12.59
N LYS A 207 4.56 -10.79 12.61
CA LYS A 207 3.47 -11.22 11.73
C LYS A 207 3.84 -11.06 10.25
N LEU A 208 4.48 -9.94 9.89
CA LEU A 208 4.96 -9.68 8.53
C LEU A 208 6.07 -10.63 8.08
N ILE A 209 6.94 -11.04 9.01
CA ILE A 209 7.96 -12.07 8.76
C ILE A 209 7.31 -13.44 8.59
N GLU A 210 6.37 -13.82 9.46
CA GLU A 210 5.67 -15.10 9.45
C GLU A 210 4.92 -15.39 8.14
N ILE A 211 4.37 -14.35 7.49
CA ILE A 211 3.68 -14.51 6.19
C ILE A 211 4.64 -14.56 4.99
N THR A 212 5.95 -14.43 5.19
CA THR A 212 6.94 -14.42 4.07
C THR A 212 6.96 -15.69 3.24
N PRO A 213 6.92 -16.90 3.83
CA PRO A 213 6.79 -18.13 3.04
C PRO A 213 5.52 -18.15 2.17
N LEU A 214 4.40 -17.63 2.68
CA LEU A 214 3.14 -17.56 1.93
C LEU A 214 3.23 -16.56 0.76
N LYS A 215 3.84 -15.38 0.97
CA LYS A 215 4.15 -14.42 -0.10
C LYS A 215 4.97 -15.09 -1.22
N HIS A 216 5.99 -15.87 -0.87
CA HIS A 216 6.80 -16.59 -1.87
C HIS A 216 6.01 -17.67 -2.60
N GLN A 217 5.16 -18.40 -1.89
CA GLN A 217 4.28 -19.40 -2.50
C GLN A 217 3.34 -18.77 -3.54
N TYR A 218 2.60 -17.72 -3.17
CA TYR A 218 1.64 -17.09 -4.09
C TYR A 218 2.32 -16.43 -5.29
N LEU A 219 3.49 -15.82 -5.10
CA LEU A 219 4.27 -15.30 -6.20
C LEU A 219 4.68 -16.42 -7.17
N LYS A 220 5.17 -17.54 -6.65
CA LYS A 220 5.56 -18.70 -7.47
C LYS A 220 4.38 -19.24 -8.27
N GLU A 221 3.25 -19.49 -7.60
CA GLU A 221 2.03 -19.99 -8.25
C GLU A 221 1.54 -19.05 -9.36
N TYR A 222 1.60 -17.73 -9.14
CA TYR A 222 1.22 -16.75 -10.14
C TYR A 222 2.15 -16.77 -11.37
N LEU A 223 3.46 -16.80 -11.14
CA LEU A 223 4.44 -16.82 -12.23
C LEU A 223 4.36 -18.13 -13.03
N GLU A 224 4.10 -19.27 -12.38
CA GLU A 224 3.90 -20.56 -13.06
C GLU A 224 2.64 -20.60 -13.93
N LYS A 225 1.54 -19.97 -13.49
CA LYS A 225 0.32 -19.82 -14.31
C LYS A 225 0.58 -18.99 -15.56
N LYS A 226 1.25 -17.84 -15.41
CA LYS A 226 1.63 -16.94 -16.53
C LYS A 226 2.53 -17.57 -17.58
N ILE A 227 3.30 -18.63 -17.24
CA ILE A 227 4.14 -19.34 -18.21
C ILE A 227 3.30 -20.30 -19.08
N LYS A 228 2.15 -20.74 -18.59
CA LYS A 228 1.27 -21.69 -19.27
C LYS A 228 0.23 -21.02 -20.18
N ASP A 229 -0.02 -19.73 -19.98
CA ASP A 229 -0.92 -18.86 -20.76
C ASP A 229 -0.19 -18.08 -21.87
#